data_AF-A0AA96QE28-F1
#
_entry.id   AF-A0AA96QE28-F1
#
_cell.length_a   1.000
_cell.length_b   1.000
_cell.length_c   1.000
_cell.angle_alpha   90.00
_cell.angle_beta   90.00
_cell.angle_gamma   90.00
#
_symmetry.space_group_name_H-M   'P 1'
#
loop_
_entity.id
_entity.type
_entity.pdbx_description
1 polymer ?
#
loop_
_entity_poly.entity_id
_entity_poly.type
_entity_poly.pdbx_seq_one_letter_code
_entity_poly.pdbx_strand_id
1 'polypeptide(L)'
;MTSSVDHSQASETVIAVVASAARAAAALVPATAELVPGAPVSDPDAVLVPATATTAVAARLSGEVSGDVVLVVSAEVVDALANSPVGPMDVATALRPALEAAAATLGRVRVDAERTEEPDAALDGLRDKGMFVAVPLMAAGGTVEAVLALQVTLPQPRTQRGSLDLLRHVAMEVTVEIGRTRMTVGELLSLHPGEVVELDRAASAPADLLVNGTLIARGEVVVVDEDFGLRISEIITDAAASEIGSRA
;
A
#
# COMPACT_ATOMS: atom_id res chain seq x y z
N MET A 1 13.06 -13.73 16.02
CA MET A 1 13.97 -13.22 14.98
C MET A 1 13.28 -12.36 13.90
N THR A 2 12.00 -11.98 14.06
CA THR A 2 11.22 -11.26 13.04
C THR A 2 11.18 -9.73 13.20
N SER A 3 11.57 -9.17 14.35
CA SER A 3 11.44 -7.72 14.62
C SER A 3 12.45 -6.84 13.89
N SER A 4 13.63 -7.36 13.55
CA SER A 4 14.69 -6.56 12.90
C SER A 4 14.47 -6.32 11.41
N VAL A 5 13.73 -7.20 10.73
CA VAL A 5 13.45 -7.08 9.28
C VAL A 5 12.34 -6.07 9.03
N ASP A 6 11.35 -6.00 9.92
CA ASP A 6 10.16 -5.14 9.79
C ASP A 6 10.51 -3.65 9.90
N HIS A 7 11.41 -3.29 10.82
CA HIS A 7 11.87 -1.89 10.98
C HIS A 7 12.73 -1.41 9.80
N SER A 8 13.49 -2.30 9.16
CA SER A 8 14.30 -1.97 7.98
C SER A 8 13.41 -1.70 6.76
N GLN A 9 12.39 -2.54 6.52
CA GLN A 9 11.46 -2.36 5.39
C GLN A 9 10.57 -1.12 5.55
N ALA A 10 10.15 -0.81 6.78
CA ALA A 10 9.39 0.40 7.07
C ALA A 10 10.19 1.67 6.72
N SER A 11 11.46 1.74 7.13
CA SER A 11 12.33 2.89 6.82
C SER A 11 12.60 3.03 5.32
N GLU A 12 12.82 1.93 4.61
CA GLU A 12 13.04 1.93 3.16
C GLU A 12 11.79 2.37 2.38
N THR A 13 10.61 1.96 2.85
CA THR A 13 9.32 2.40 2.31
C THR A 13 9.11 3.90 2.51
N VAL A 14 9.39 4.43 3.71
CA VAL A 14 9.30 5.87 4.00
C VAL A 14 10.23 6.67 3.09
N ILE A 15 11.49 6.24 2.95
CA ILE A 15 12.47 6.90 2.08
C ILE A 15 11.99 6.94 0.63
N ALA A 16 11.48 5.83 0.09
CA ALA A 16 10.97 5.76 -1.28
C ALA A 16 9.75 6.66 -1.50
N VAL A 17 8.83 6.69 -0.54
CA VAL A 17 7.64 7.55 -0.56
C VAL A 17 8.02 9.03 -0.54
N VAL A 18 8.93 9.43 0.36
CA VAL A 18 9.38 10.82 0.46
C VAL A 18 10.16 11.25 -0.79
N ALA A 19 10.97 10.36 -1.40
CA ALA A 19 11.62 10.64 -2.68
C ALA A 19 10.60 10.88 -3.82
N SER A 20 9.48 10.15 -3.82
CA SER A 20 8.39 10.37 -4.77
C SER A 20 7.71 11.73 -4.53
N ALA A 21 7.41 12.07 -3.28
CA ALA A 21 6.85 13.35 -2.87
C ALA A 21 7.74 14.53 -3.27
N ALA A 22 9.06 14.40 -3.08
CA ALA A 22 10.05 15.40 -3.48
C ALA A 22 10.05 15.67 -4.98
N ARG A 23 9.90 14.62 -5.81
CA ARG A 23 9.77 14.77 -7.26
C ARG A 23 8.51 15.52 -7.67
N ALA A 24 7.39 15.23 -7.02
CA ALA A 24 6.13 15.92 -7.28
C ALA A 24 6.20 17.40 -6.87
N ALA A 25 6.81 17.70 -5.71
CA ALA A 25 7.04 19.07 -5.26
C ALA A 25 7.95 19.85 -6.22
N ALA A 26 9.08 19.25 -6.62
CA ALA A 26 10.10 19.90 -7.46
C ALA A 26 9.55 20.45 -8.78
N ALA A 27 8.55 19.78 -9.36
CA ALA A 27 7.90 20.22 -10.59
C ALA A 27 7.08 21.51 -10.44
N LEU A 28 6.73 21.91 -9.21
CA LEU A 28 5.86 23.04 -8.91
C LEU A 28 6.54 24.11 -8.03
N VAL A 29 7.81 23.92 -7.65
CA VAL A 29 8.57 25.00 -7.00
C VAL A 29 8.85 26.09 -8.05
N PRO A 30 8.54 27.37 -7.77
CA PRO A 30 8.72 28.49 -8.70
C PRO A 30 10.20 28.91 -8.79
N ALA A 31 11.05 28.01 -9.25
CA ALA A 31 12.47 28.23 -9.47
C ALA A 31 12.76 28.74 -10.89
N THR A 32 13.92 29.38 -11.07
CA THR A 32 14.37 29.85 -12.40
C THR A 32 14.89 28.74 -13.30
N ALA A 33 15.13 27.56 -12.74
CA ALA A 33 15.60 26.36 -13.43
C ALA A 33 14.75 25.13 -13.01
N GLU A 34 14.77 24.09 -13.84
CA GLU A 34 14.15 22.82 -13.49
C GLU A 34 14.89 22.16 -12.32
N LEU A 35 14.14 21.76 -11.30
CA LEU A 35 14.68 21.13 -10.09
C LEU A 35 14.58 19.61 -10.17
N VAL A 36 15.68 18.93 -9.87
CA VAL A 36 15.76 17.47 -9.80
C VAL A 36 16.01 17.03 -8.35
N PRO A 37 15.22 16.09 -7.81
CA PRO A 37 15.45 15.56 -6.47
C PRO A 37 16.80 14.83 -6.38
N GLY A 38 17.57 15.14 -5.34
CA GLY A 38 18.79 14.45 -4.97
C GLY A 38 18.55 13.20 -4.10
N ALA A 39 19.61 12.74 -3.45
CA ALA A 39 19.53 11.59 -2.55
C ALA A 39 18.75 11.94 -1.27
N PRO A 40 17.78 11.12 -0.84
CA PRO A 40 17.11 11.29 0.43
C PRO A 40 18.09 11.14 1.60
N VAL A 41 17.92 11.99 2.62
CA VAL A 41 18.75 12.04 3.82
C VAL A 41 17.83 11.96 5.03
N SER A 42 18.11 11.01 5.92
CA SER A 42 17.40 10.86 7.20
C SER A 42 18.21 11.35 8.41
N ASP A 43 19.51 11.57 8.20
CA ASP A 43 20.39 12.15 9.21
C ASP A 43 20.21 13.67 9.21
N PRO A 44 19.74 14.26 10.33
CA PRO A 44 19.48 15.69 10.39
C PRO A 44 20.71 16.55 10.08
N ASP A 45 21.90 16.11 10.47
CA ASP A 45 23.13 16.89 10.31
C ASP A 45 23.70 16.82 8.88
N ALA A 46 23.20 15.88 8.07
CA ALA A 46 23.59 15.71 6.67
C ALA A 46 22.62 16.38 5.68
N VAL A 47 21.57 17.06 6.17
CA VAL A 47 20.59 17.74 5.31
C VAL A 47 21.26 18.91 4.58
N LEU A 48 21.30 18.82 3.26
CA LEU A 48 21.87 19.87 2.41
C LEU A 48 20.83 20.98 2.19
N VAL A 49 20.92 22.06 2.95
CA VAL A 49 20.08 23.26 2.81
C VAL A 49 20.73 24.27 1.85
N PRO A 50 19.97 25.02 1.03
CA PRO A 50 20.53 26.12 0.23
C PRO A 50 21.29 27.11 1.12
N ALA A 51 22.50 27.49 0.72
CA ALA A 51 23.34 28.41 1.50
C ALA A 51 22.71 29.81 1.68
N THR A 52 21.79 30.17 0.78
CA THR A 52 21.05 31.44 0.79
C THR A 52 19.65 31.31 1.39
N ALA A 53 19.27 30.16 1.94
CA ALA A 53 17.92 29.95 2.48
C ALA A 53 17.65 30.87 3.68
N THR A 54 16.62 31.69 3.56
CA THR A 54 16.12 32.56 4.65
C THR A 54 14.71 32.18 5.09
N THR A 55 14.02 31.35 4.30
CA THR A 55 12.58 31.11 4.44
C THR A 55 12.27 29.63 4.23
N ALA A 56 11.43 29.10 5.12
CA ALA A 56 10.82 27.79 4.99
C ALA A 56 9.31 27.91 5.13
N VAL A 57 8.59 27.03 4.44
CA VAL A 57 7.13 26.90 4.55
C VAL A 57 6.83 25.54 5.18
N ALA A 58 6.26 25.58 6.38
CA ALA A 58 5.87 24.40 7.15
C ALA A 58 4.35 24.21 7.10
N ALA A 59 3.89 22.98 6.92
CA ALA A 59 2.47 22.65 6.94
C ALA A 59 2.21 21.30 7.60
N ARG A 60 1.06 21.17 8.24
CA ARG A 60 0.60 19.90 8.80
C ARG A 60 -0.12 19.07 7.73
N LEU A 61 0.14 17.77 7.73
CA LEU A 61 -0.53 16.79 6.90
C LEU A 61 -1.60 16.04 7.70
N SER A 62 -2.81 16.00 7.16
CA SER A 62 -3.95 15.32 7.78
C SER A 62 -4.67 14.38 6.78
N GLY A 63 -5.09 13.20 7.23
CA GLY A 63 -5.76 12.21 6.37
C GLY A 63 -5.36 10.77 6.66
N GLU A 64 -5.17 9.98 5.61
CA GLU A 64 -4.69 8.58 5.71
C GLU A 64 -3.26 8.48 6.23
N VAL A 65 -2.42 9.46 5.85
CA VAL A 65 -1.10 9.70 6.42
C VAL A 65 -1.18 11.01 7.19
N SER A 66 -0.55 11.04 8.36
CA SER A 66 -0.45 12.24 9.19
C SER A 66 1.00 12.57 9.48
N GLY A 67 1.30 13.85 9.65
CA GLY A 67 2.65 14.32 9.86
C GLY A 67 2.81 15.79 9.55
N ASP A 68 4.04 16.19 9.25
CA ASP A 68 4.41 17.55 8.89
C ASP A 68 5.32 17.54 7.67
N VAL A 69 5.17 18.56 6.83
CA VAL A 69 6.00 18.82 5.67
C VAL A 69 6.62 20.20 5.80
N VAL A 70 7.91 20.30 5.49
CA VAL A 70 8.66 21.55 5.43
C VAL A 70 9.30 21.66 4.06
N LEU A 71 9.11 22.80 3.40
CA LEU A 71 9.79 23.16 2.17
C LEU A 71 10.67 24.38 2.44
N VAL A 72 11.99 24.18 2.45
CA VAL A 72 12.98 25.25 2.54
C VAL A 72 13.32 25.71 1.14
N VAL A 73 13.37 27.02 0.90
CA VAL A 73 13.72 27.59 -0.41
C VAL A 73 14.86 28.60 -0.30
N SER A 74 15.64 28.73 -1.36
CA SER A 74 16.72 29.70 -1.45
C SER A 74 16.22 31.15 -1.56
N ALA A 75 17.08 32.13 -1.26
CA ALA A 75 16.72 33.54 -1.40
C ALA A 75 16.33 33.89 -2.85
N GLU A 76 16.95 33.24 -3.85
CA GLU A 76 16.65 33.47 -5.27
C GLU A 76 15.20 33.13 -5.62
N VAL A 77 14.65 32.05 -5.04
CA VAL A 77 13.24 31.68 -5.21
C VAL A 77 12.32 32.72 -4.54
N VAL A 78 12.68 33.18 -3.35
CA VAL A 78 11.93 34.22 -2.63
C VAL A 78 11.95 35.55 -3.40
N ASP A 79 13.11 35.95 -3.91
CA ASP A 79 13.28 37.16 -4.70
C ASP A 79 12.52 37.09 -6.03
N ALA A 80 12.49 35.92 -6.68
CA ALA A 80 11.71 35.70 -7.90
C ALA A 80 10.20 35.87 -7.65
N LEU A 81 9.71 35.42 -6.49
CA LEU A 81 8.31 35.58 -6.08
C LEU A 81 7.95 37.03 -5.73
N ALA A 82 8.85 37.73 -5.03
CA ALA A 82 8.68 39.13 -4.68
C ALA A 82 8.63 40.04 -5.93
N ASN A 83 9.41 39.69 -6.97
CA ASN A 83 9.50 40.44 -8.23
C ASN A 83 8.65 39.82 -9.37
N SER A 84 7.65 39.02 -9.03
CA SER A 84 6.85 38.31 -10.03
C SER A 84 6.08 39.28 -10.96
N PRO A 85 5.96 38.97 -12.28
CA PRO A 85 5.25 39.82 -13.24
C PRO A 85 3.76 40.05 -12.91
N VAL A 86 3.17 39.17 -12.11
CA VAL A 86 1.76 39.24 -11.67
C VAL A 86 1.59 39.99 -10.35
N GLY A 87 2.67 40.60 -9.83
CA GLY A 87 2.71 41.31 -8.56
C GLY A 87 3.41 40.49 -7.46
N PRO A 88 3.79 41.13 -6.33
CA PRO A 88 4.46 40.45 -5.23
C PRO A 88 3.55 39.34 -4.67
N MET A 89 4.05 38.11 -4.68
CA MET A 89 3.35 36.94 -4.14
C MET A 89 3.89 36.56 -2.77
N ASP A 90 2.98 36.19 -1.88
CA ASP A 90 3.32 35.59 -0.59
C ASP A 90 3.94 34.20 -0.79
N VAL A 91 5.04 33.92 -0.10
CA VAL A 91 5.84 32.70 -0.28
C VAL A 91 5.06 31.45 0.10
N ALA A 92 4.30 31.48 1.21
CA ALA A 92 3.47 30.35 1.63
C ALA A 92 2.38 30.04 0.59
N THR A 93 1.73 31.09 0.07
CA THR A 93 0.70 30.97 -0.97
C THR A 93 1.28 30.42 -2.29
N ALA A 94 2.48 30.87 -2.68
CA ALA A 94 3.13 30.43 -3.91
C ALA A 94 3.64 28.99 -3.83
N LEU A 95 4.05 28.52 -2.65
CA LEU A 95 4.57 27.17 -2.44
C LEU A 95 3.51 26.13 -2.07
N ARG A 96 2.29 26.56 -1.72
CA ARG A 96 1.15 25.66 -1.46
C ARG A 96 0.95 24.58 -2.53
N PRO A 97 0.95 24.88 -3.85
CA PRO A 97 0.81 23.84 -4.88
C PRO A 97 1.89 22.75 -4.83
N ALA A 98 3.14 23.12 -4.49
CA ALA A 98 4.23 22.16 -4.36
C ALA A 98 4.04 21.23 -3.15
N LEU A 99 3.56 21.77 -2.02
CA LEU A 99 3.21 21.00 -0.83
C LEU A 99 2.03 20.06 -1.09
N GLU A 100 1.00 20.53 -1.79
CA GLU A 100 -0.17 19.72 -2.17
C GLU A 100 0.22 18.58 -3.13
N ALA A 101 1.09 18.84 -4.11
CA ALA A 101 1.61 17.81 -5.00
C ALA A 101 2.43 16.76 -4.24
N ALA A 102 3.26 17.17 -3.27
CA ALA A 102 3.96 16.25 -2.39
C ALA A 102 2.97 15.37 -1.60
N ALA A 103 1.98 15.99 -0.96
CA ALA A 103 0.98 15.31 -0.14
C ALA A 103 0.12 14.33 -0.97
N ALA A 104 -0.20 14.67 -2.22
CA ALA A 104 -0.97 13.81 -3.11
C ALA A 104 -0.27 12.46 -3.40
N THR A 105 1.05 12.39 -3.31
CA THR A 105 1.79 11.13 -3.44
C THR A 105 1.62 10.18 -2.25
N LEU A 106 1.12 10.70 -1.12
CA LEU A 106 0.93 9.98 0.13
C LEU A 106 -0.48 9.35 0.26
N GLY A 107 -1.30 9.44 -0.80
CA GLY A 107 -2.68 8.95 -0.80
C GLY A 107 -3.69 10.06 -0.48
N ARG A 108 -4.74 9.75 0.29
CA ARG A 108 -5.78 10.75 0.64
C ARG A 108 -5.33 11.61 1.81
N VAL A 109 -4.45 12.56 1.51
CA VAL A 109 -3.86 13.52 2.47
C VAL A 109 -4.21 14.94 2.07
N ARG A 110 -4.45 15.78 3.07
CA ARG A 110 -4.67 17.21 2.95
C ARG A 110 -3.52 17.97 3.60
N VAL A 111 -3.19 19.11 3.02
CA VAL A 111 -2.27 20.09 3.60
C VAL A 111 -3.12 21.10 4.37
N ASP A 112 -2.89 21.21 5.67
CA ASP A 112 -3.55 22.18 6.54
C ASP A 112 -2.98 23.61 6.28
N ALA A 113 -3.19 24.56 7.19
CA ALA A 113 -2.65 25.91 7.02
C ALA A 113 -1.11 25.91 7.05
N GLU A 114 -0.47 26.57 6.07
CA GLU A 114 0.98 26.77 6.10
C GLU A 114 1.39 27.88 7.06
N ARG A 115 2.64 27.80 7.52
CA ARG A 115 3.32 28.85 8.26
C ARG A 115 4.68 29.10 7.62
N THR A 116 5.05 30.37 7.54
CA THR A 116 6.38 30.79 7.13
C THR A 116 7.26 30.90 8.35
N GLU A 117 8.41 30.23 8.33
CA GLU A 117 9.34 30.11 9.45
C GLU A 117 10.79 30.21 8.95
N GLU A 118 11.74 30.41 9.86
CA GLU A 118 13.16 30.30 9.55
C GLU A 118 13.53 28.82 9.28
N PRO A 119 14.44 28.53 8.33
CA PRO A 119 14.80 27.17 7.96
C PRO A 119 15.20 26.26 9.12
N ASP A 120 16.04 26.77 10.01
CA ASP A 120 16.54 26.01 11.17
C ASP A 120 15.40 25.66 12.13
N ALA A 121 14.56 26.64 12.46
CA ALA A 121 13.40 26.44 13.33
C ALA A 121 12.39 25.43 12.75
N ALA A 122 12.13 25.48 11.44
CA ALA A 122 11.22 24.56 10.78
C ALA A 122 11.76 23.12 10.77
N LEU A 123 13.06 22.95 10.50
CA LEU A 123 13.72 21.64 10.50
C LEU A 123 13.85 21.07 11.92
N ASP A 124 14.17 21.90 12.91
CA ASP A 124 14.17 21.51 14.33
C ASP A 124 12.78 21.08 14.79
N GLY A 125 11.72 21.77 14.34
CA GLY A 125 10.34 21.36 14.59
C GLY A 125 9.97 19.99 14.02
N LEU A 126 10.60 19.55 12.91
CA LEU A 126 10.45 18.19 12.40
C LEU A 126 11.26 17.18 13.22
N ARG A 127 12.51 17.52 13.55
CA ARG A 127 13.42 16.69 14.37
C ARG A 127 12.79 16.32 15.71
N ASP A 128 12.18 17.29 16.39
CA ASP A 128 11.53 17.10 17.69
C ASP A 128 10.33 16.14 17.63
N LYS A 129 9.69 16.00 16.46
CA LYS A 129 8.54 15.12 16.24
C LYS A 129 8.93 13.70 15.85
N GLY A 130 10.21 13.45 15.59
CA GLY A 130 10.77 12.12 15.35
C GLY A 130 11.54 12.02 14.04
N MET A 131 11.61 10.81 13.49
CA MET A 131 12.33 10.55 12.24
C MET A 131 11.66 11.30 11.09
N PHE A 132 12.45 12.11 10.38
CA PHE A 132 12.07 12.75 9.13
C PHE A 132 13.03 12.33 8.02
N VAL A 133 12.60 12.54 6.78
CA VAL A 133 13.43 12.37 5.59
C VAL A 133 13.41 13.68 4.82
N ALA A 134 14.59 14.19 4.48
CA ALA A 134 14.77 15.37 3.65
C ALA A 134 15.34 15.00 2.29
N VAL A 135 14.91 15.70 1.25
CA VAL A 135 15.37 15.51 -0.11
C VAL A 135 15.75 16.88 -0.68
N PRO A 136 17.04 17.10 -0.99
CA PRO A 136 17.46 18.33 -1.64
C PRO A 136 16.94 18.36 -3.09
N LEU A 137 16.49 19.53 -3.53
CA LEU A 137 16.01 19.80 -4.87
C LEU A 137 17.08 20.66 -5.57
N MET A 138 17.69 20.08 -6.59
CA MET A 138 18.90 20.63 -7.21
C MET A 138 18.61 21.17 -8.61
N ALA A 139 19.12 22.37 -8.90
CA ALA A 139 19.11 22.90 -10.25
C ALA A 139 20.23 22.29 -11.11
N ALA A 140 20.14 22.50 -12.42
CA ALA A 140 21.18 22.13 -13.38
C ALA A 140 22.53 22.77 -12.99
N GLY A 141 23.47 21.95 -12.50
CA GLY A 141 24.74 22.42 -11.95
C GLY A 141 25.05 21.92 -10.53
N GLY A 142 24.09 21.23 -9.89
CA GLY A 142 24.27 20.62 -8.56
C GLY A 142 24.10 21.60 -7.40
N THR A 143 23.58 22.80 -7.67
CA THR A 143 23.19 23.77 -6.65
C THR A 143 21.86 23.38 -6.04
N VAL A 144 21.79 23.34 -4.70
CA VAL A 144 20.54 23.10 -3.99
C VAL A 144 19.75 24.41 -3.93
N GLU A 145 18.56 24.44 -4.53
CA GLU A 145 17.67 25.61 -4.51
C GLU A 145 16.51 25.44 -3.52
N ALA A 146 16.17 24.21 -3.18
CA ALA A 146 15.16 23.93 -2.17
C ALA A 146 15.42 22.59 -1.47
N VAL A 147 14.77 22.37 -0.33
CA VAL A 147 14.74 21.07 0.38
C VAL A 147 13.33 20.76 0.78
N LEU A 148 12.83 19.59 0.40
CA LEU A 148 11.59 19.05 0.92
C LEU A 148 11.89 18.07 2.05
N ALA A 149 11.40 18.36 3.25
CA ALA A 149 11.52 17.50 4.43
C ALA A 149 10.15 17.04 4.91
N LEU A 150 9.98 15.73 5.10
CA LEU A 150 8.73 15.12 5.56
C LEU A 150 8.98 14.32 6.83
N GLN A 151 8.20 14.61 7.86
CA GLN A 151 7.99 13.73 9.01
C GLN A 151 6.60 13.13 8.83
N VAL A 152 6.51 11.84 8.52
CA VAL A 152 5.22 11.19 8.25
C VAL A 152 5.11 9.87 9.01
N THR A 153 3.92 9.62 9.53
CA THR A 153 3.55 8.30 10.06
C THR A 153 2.70 7.61 9.00
N LEU A 154 3.31 6.68 8.26
CA LEU A 154 2.57 5.86 7.30
C LEU A 154 1.66 4.88 8.05
N PRO A 155 0.41 4.71 7.63
CA PRO A 155 -0.42 3.65 8.16
C PRO A 155 0.27 2.32 7.85
N GLN A 156 0.45 1.47 8.88
CA GLN A 156 1.02 0.16 8.65
C GLN A 156 0.22 -0.55 7.55
N PRO A 157 0.87 -1.23 6.59
CA PRO A 157 0.17 -1.95 5.55
C PRO A 157 -0.79 -2.92 6.24
N ARG A 158 -2.08 -2.59 6.22
CA ARG A 158 -3.12 -3.47 6.74
C ARG A 158 -3.10 -4.67 5.83
N THR A 159 -2.36 -5.71 6.23
CA THR A 159 -2.58 -7.04 5.69
C THR A 159 -4.07 -7.29 5.83
N GLN A 160 -4.75 -7.64 4.73
CA GLN A 160 -6.20 -7.86 4.59
C GLN A 160 -6.78 -8.97 5.51
N ARG A 161 -6.20 -9.22 6.68
CA ARG A 161 -6.64 -10.23 7.66
C ARG A 161 -8.03 -9.93 8.22
N GLY A 162 -8.41 -8.65 8.33
CA GLY A 162 -9.69 -8.27 8.93
C GLY A 162 -10.95 -8.70 8.17
N SER A 163 -10.88 -8.90 6.84
CA SER A 163 -12.06 -9.30 6.05
C SER A 163 -12.31 -10.82 6.12
N LEU A 164 -11.25 -11.62 6.08
CA LEU A 164 -11.35 -13.09 6.17
C LEU A 164 -11.68 -13.57 7.59
N ASP A 165 -11.27 -12.82 8.62
CA ASP A 165 -11.57 -13.16 10.02
C ASP A 165 -13.09 -13.16 10.31
N LEU A 166 -13.86 -12.32 9.63
CA LEU A 166 -15.32 -12.29 9.74
C LEU A 166 -15.97 -13.56 9.15
N LEU A 167 -15.35 -14.16 8.12
CA LEU A 167 -15.88 -15.33 7.43
C LEU A 167 -15.54 -16.66 8.12
N ARG A 168 -14.69 -16.66 9.16
CA ARG A 168 -14.25 -17.88 9.86
C ARG A 168 -15.37 -18.75 10.45
N HIS A 169 -16.52 -18.14 10.75
CA HIS A 169 -17.65 -18.82 11.39
C HIS A 169 -18.81 -19.11 10.43
N VAL A 170 -18.63 -18.88 9.13
CA VAL A 170 -19.64 -19.19 8.13
C VAL A 170 -19.68 -20.70 7.92
N ALA A 171 -20.79 -21.33 8.28
CA ALA A 171 -21.03 -22.74 8.00
C ALA A 171 -21.29 -22.95 6.51
N MET A 172 -20.70 -24.01 5.94
CA MET A 172 -20.87 -24.38 4.53
C MET A 172 -21.25 -25.85 4.41
N GLU A 173 -22.03 -26.19 3.40
CA GLU A 173 -22.34 -27.58 3.08
C GLU A 173 -21.13 -28.22 2.39
N VAL A 174 -20.72 -29.36 2.93
CA VAL A 174 -19.59 -30.14 2.41
C VAL A 174 -20.11 -31.51 2.00
N THR A 175 -19.81 -31.91 0.76
CA THR A 175 -20.23 -33.19 0.19
C THR A 175 -19.00 -34.04 -0.10
N VAL A 176 -19.04 -35.32 0.30
CA VAL A 176 -18.05 -36.32 -0.11
C VAL A 176 -18.67 -37.18 -1.21
N GLU A 177 -18.05 -37.21 -2.39
CA GLU A 177 -18.52 -37.97 -3.53
C GLU A 177 -17.57 -39.10 -3.89
N ILE A 178 -18.09 -40.33 -3.86
CA ILE A 178 -17.34 -41.55 -4.24
C ILE A 178 -17.25 -41.69 -5.76
N GLY A 179 -18.28 -41.27 -6.49
CA GLY A 179 -18.32 -41.34 -7.95
C GLY A 179 -19.66 -40.89 -8.51
N ARG A 180 -19.72 -40.71 -9.82
CA ARG A 180 -20.92 -40.29 -10.56
C ARG A 180 -21.22 -41.28 -11.67
N THR A 181 -22.45 -41.29 -12.16
CA THR A 181 -22.80 -42.02 -13.38
C THR A 181 -23.91 -41.27 -14.13
N ARG A 182 -24.16 -41.64 -15.38
CA ARG A 182 -25.25 -41.10 -16.19
C ARG A 182 -26.12 -42.27 -16.64
N MET A 183 -27.43 -42.10 -16.48
CA MET A 183 -28.43 -43.08 -16.91
C MET A 183 -29.62 -42.36 -17.54
N THR A 184 -30.35 -43.07 -18.38
CA THR A 184 -31.63 -42.63 -18.94
C THR A 184 -32.72 -42.62 -17.86
N VAL A 185 -33.80 -41.87 -18.12
CA VAL A 185 -34.95 -41.83 -17.20
C VAL A 185 -35.56 -43.23 -17.00
N GLY A 186 -35.58 -44.07 -18.04
CA GLY A 186 -36.11 -45.43 -17.96
C GLY A 186 -35.30 -46.33 -17.02
N GLU A 187 -33.97 -46.25 -17.10
CA GLU A 187 -33.06 -46.99 -16.21
C GLU A 187 -33.25 -46.53 -14.75
N LEU A 188 -33.31 -45.22 -14.50
CA LEU A 188 -33.53 -44.67 -13.16
C LEU A 188 -34.85 -45.15 -12.53
N LEU A 189 -35.93 -45.18 -13.31
CA LEU A 189 -37.24 -45.63 -12.85
C LEU A 189 -37.34 -47.16 -12.67
N SER A 190 -36.40 -47.91 -13.23
CA SER A 190 -36.33 -49.37 -13.12
C SER A 190 -35.57 -49.84 -11.88
N LEU A 191 -34.87 -48.93 -11.19
CA LEU A 191 -34.07 -49.25 -10.01
C LEU A 191 -34.89 -49.96 -8.93
N HIS A 192 -34.39 -51.11 -8.48
CA HIS A 192 -35.01 -51.87 -7.39
C HIS A 192 -33.98 -52.32 -6.34
N PRO A 193 -34.41 -52.65 -5.10
CA PRO A 193 -33.50 -53.16 -4.08
C PRO A 193 -32.68 -54.35 -4.59
N GLY A 194 -31.37 -54.31 -4.33
CA GLY A 194 -30.41 -55.32 -4.78
C GLY A 194 -29.75 -55.06 -6.14
N GLU A 195 -30.19 -54.04 -6.88
CA GLU A 195 -29.54 -53.62 -8.12
C GLU A 195 -28.21 -52.88 -7.84
N VAL A 196 -27.20 -53.15 -8.67
CA VAL A 196 -25.85 -52.57 -8.54
C VAL A 196 -25.66 -51.54 -9.64
N VAL A 197 -25.39 -50.30 -9.24
CA VAL A 197 -25.12 -49.19 -10.17
C VAL A 197 -23.61 -48.97 -10.26
N GLU A 198 -23.08 -49.08 -11.48
CA GLU A 198 -21.67 -48.79 -11.76
C GLU A 198 -21.41 -47.28 -11.81
N LEU A 199 -20.30 -46.85 -11.20
CA LEU A 199 -19.85 -45.46 -11.16
C LEU A 199 -18.66 -45.24 -12.10
N ASP A 200 -18.37 -43.98 -12.40
CA ASP A 200 -17.28 -43.53 -13.29
C ASP A 200 -15.88 -43.60 -12.67
N ARG A 201 -15.72 -44.23 -11.49
CA ARG A 201 -14.51 -44.21 -10.70
C ARG A 201 -14.10 -45.61 -10.23
N ALA A 202 -12.80 -45.89 -10.29
CA ALA A 202 -12.22 -47.13 -9.76
C ALA A 202 -12.27 -47.16 -8.22
N ALA A 203 -12.46 -48.33 -7.62
CA ALA A 203 -12.59 -48.48 -6.16
C ALA A 203 -11.36 -48.00 -5.35
N SER A 204 -10.18 -47.93 -5.97
CA SER A 204 -8.94 -47.44 -5.36
C SER A 204 -8.68 -45.95 -5.60
N ALA A 205 -9.51 -45.27 -6.38
CA ALA A 205 -9.34 -43.84 -6.63
C ALA A 205 -9.89 -43.03 -5.44
N PRO A 206 -9.27 -41.87 -5.13
CA PRO A 206 -9.72 -41.04 -4.03
C PRO A 206 -11.14 -40.50 -4.29
N ALA A 207 -11.92 -40.30 -3.23
CA ALA A 207 -13.18 -39.59 -3.24
C ALA A 207 -12.94 -38.08 -3.34
N ASP A 208 -13.92 -37.38 -3.91
CA ASP A 208 -13.90 -35.93 -4.08
C ASP A 208 -14.58 -35.25 -2.89
N LEU A 209 -14.00 -34.17 -2.39
CA LEU A 209 -14.59 -33.29 -1.37
C LEU A 209 -15.05 -32.00 -2.06
N LEU A 210 -16.34 -31.73 -1.99
CA LEU A 210 -16.95 -30.56 -2.62
C LEU A 210 -17.51 -29.62 -1.56
N VAL A 211 -17.42 -28.33 -1.83
CA VAL A 211 -18.13 -27.27 -1.09
C VAL A 211 -19.03 -26.55 -2.06
N ASN A 212 -20.34 -26.56 -1.83
CA ASN A 212 -21.34 -26.00 -2.75
C ASN A 212 -21.17 -26.49 -4.21
N GLY A 213 -20.77 -27.75 -4.40
CA GLY A 213 -20.55 -28.34 -5.73
C GLY A 213 -19.20 -28.02 -6.38
N THR A 214 -18.32 -27.25 -5.74
CA THR A 214 -16.95 -27.00 -6.21
C THR A 214 -15.99 -27.97 -5.55
N LEU A 215 -15.17 -28.67 -6.35
CA LEU A 215 -14.12 -29.57 -5.85
C LEU A 215 -13.05 -28.77 -5.11
N ILE A 216 -12.83 -29.08 -3.82
CA ILE A 216 -11.82 -28.42 -2.99
C ILE A 216 -10.67 -29.34 -2.57
N ALA A 217 -10.91 -30.65 -2.51
CA ALA A 217 -9.92 -31.62 -2.07
C ALA A 217 -10.26 -33.02 -2.58
N ARG A 218 -9.29 -33.93 -2.47
CA ARG A 218 -9.45 -35.36 -2.69
C ARG A 218 -8.95 -36.12 -1.48
N GLY A 219 -9.50 -37.31 -1.25
CA GLY A 219 -9.12 -38.11 -0.09
C GLY A 219 -9.57 -39.55 -0.15
N GLU A 220 -9.15 -40.33 0.83
CA GLU A 220 -9.55 -41.73 0.99
C GLU A 220 -10.67 -41.83 2.01
N VAL A 221 -11.73 -42.57 1.67
CA VAL A 221 -12.82 -42.85 2.61
C VAL A 221 -12.30 -43.82 3.67
N VAL A 222 -12.42 -43.43 4.92
CA VAL A 222 -12.01 -44.20 6.10
C VAL A 222 -13.21 -44.40 7.01
N VAL A 223 -13.13 -45.37 7.92
CA VAL A 223 -14.12 -45.53 8.99
C VAL A 223 -13.46 -45.13 10.31
N VAL A 224 -14.10 -44.23 11.05
CA VAL A 224 -13.65 -43.76 12.36
C VAL A 224 -14.84 -43.85 13.30
N ASP A 225 -14.69 -44.58 14.41
CA ASP A 225 -15.73 -44.74 15.43
C ASP A 225 -17.10 -45.15 14.85
N GLU A 226 -17.10 -46.06 13.87
CA GLU A 226 -18.28 -46.56 13.13
C GLU A 226 -18.88 -45.58 12.11
N ASP A 227 -18.38 -44.35 12.04
CA ASP A 227 -18.78 -43.35 11.05
C ASP A 227 -17.83 -43.31 9.83
N PHE A 228 -18.36 -42.90 8.67
CA PHE A 228 -17.52 -42.62 7.52
C PHE A 228 -16.81 -41.28 7.69
N GLY A 229 -15.50 -41.28 7.43
CA GLY A 229 -14.66 -40.09 7.36
C GLY A 229 -13.92 -40.01 6.03
N LEU A 230 -13.34 -38.84 5.75
CA LEU A 230 -12.47 -38.64 4.60
C LEU A 230 -11.08 -38.20 5.08
N ARG A 231 -10.06 -39.02 4.79
CA ARG A 231 -8.67 -38.63 4.98
C ARG A 231 -8.20 -37.88 3.75
N ILE A 232 -8.02 -36.56 3.89
CA ILE A 232 -7.55 -35.69 2.80
C ILE A 232 -6.15 -36.13 2.35
N SER A 233 -6.00 -36.38 1.04
CA SER A 233 -4.72 -36.68 0.40
C SER A 233 -4.18 -35.51 -0.42
N GLU A 234 -5.07 -34.70 -0.99
CA GLU A 234 -4.72 -33.55 -1.83
C GLU A 234 -5.71 -32.40 -1.63
N ILE A 235 -5.23 -31.17 -1.53
CA ILE A 235 -6.05 -29.95 -1.53
C ILE A 235 -5.86 -29.26 -2.88
N ILE A 236 -6.96 -28.95 -3.54
CA ILE A 236 -6.94 -28.26 -4.83
C ILE A 236 -6.81 -26.75 -4.54
N THR A 237 -5.62 -26.20 -4.72
CA THR A 237 -5.40 -24.75 -4.58
C THR A 237 -5.86 -24.04 -5.85
N ASP A 238 -6.94 -23.27 -5.75
CA ASP A 238 -7.45 -22.49 -6.87
C ASP A 238 -6.68 -21.17 -7.01
N ALA A 239 -5.65 -21.16 -7.85
CA ALA A 239 -5.05 -19.92 -8.35
C ALA A 239 -6.00 -19.17 -9.32
N ALA A 240 -7.15 -19.76 -9.70
CA ALA A 240 -8.10 -19.19 -10.67
C ALA A 240 -9.39 -18.64 -10.05
N ALA A 241 -9.61 -18.76 -8.72
CA ALA A 241 -10.75 -18.13 -8.03
C ALA A 241 -10.69 -16.57 -8.02
N SER A 242 -9.60 -15.96 -8.49
CA SER A 242 -9.41 -14.51 -8.53
C SER A 242 -10.28 -13.79 -9.59
N GLU A 243 -10.90 -14.50 -10.53
CA GLU A 243 -11.69 -13.87 -11.61
C GLU A 243 -13.15 -13.57 -11.24
N ILE A 244 -13.68 -14.14 -10.15
CA ILE A 244 -15.09 -13.97 -9.77
C ILE A 244 -15.39 -12.54 -9.24
N GLY A 245 -14.37 -11.78 -8.84
CA GLY A 245 -14.50 -10.40 -8.36
C GLY A 245 -14.51 -9.29 -9.43
N SER A 246 -14.26 -9.61 -10.71
CA SER A 246 -14.09 -8.58 -11.77
C SER A 246 -15.38 -8.21 -12.51
N ARG A 247 -16.53 -8.82 -12.18
CA ARG A 247 -17.81 -8.57 -12.87
C ARG A 247 -18.95 -8.46 -11.86
N ALA A 248 -19.00 -7.33 -11.16
CA ALA A 248 -20.21 -6.82 -10.52
C ALA A 248 -20.32 -5.32 -10.81
#